data_AF-A0A9Q3GS63-F1
#
_entry.id   AF-A0A9Q3GS63-F1
#
_cell.length_a   1.000
_cell.length_b   1.000
_cell.length_c   1.000
_cell.angle_alpha   90.00
_cell.angle_beta   90.00
_cell.angle_gamma   90.00
#
_symmetry.space_group_name_H-M   'P 1'
#
loop_
_entity.id
_entity.type
_entity.pdbx_description
1 polymer ?
#
loop_
_entity_poly.entity_id
_entity_poly.type
_entity_poly.pdbx_seq_one_letter_code
_entity_poly.pdbx_strand_id
1 'polypeptide(L)'
;MASSTPFTSQRSNTLPRKVNIYAQASSPLKQEVQRNDTIIVKIIPKDSNLWLDGKELEIFIQRVQNMAKIKGASRRNIARQISCWTKDQDISYHIEGTPGYETGDWEQLKFDMKRRWGTVSPERRYKQSSITQLFTKIQQEGGIRIMKLYEKFIGEY
;
A
#
# COMPACT_ATOMS: atom_id res chain seq x y z
N MET A 1 -62.88 -50.39 34.48
CA MET A 1 -62.24 -51.36 33.57
C MET A 1 -61.20 -50.59 32.76
N ALA A 2 -59.93 -50.71 33.14
CA ALA A 2 -58.81 -50.06 32.48
C ALA A 2 -58.17 -51.08 31.51
N SER A 3 -58.15 -50.75 30.22
CA SER A 3 -57.65 -51.63 29.17
C SER A 3 -56.21 -51.25 28.84
N SER A 4 -55.29 -52.11 29.27
CA SER A 4 -53.88 -52.11 28.91
C SER A 4 -53.68 -52.29 27.41
N THR A 5 -52.71 -51.55 26.86
CA THR A 5 -52.15 -51.76 25.51
C THR A 5 -51.39 -53.08 25.43
N PRO A 6 -51.08 -53.56 24.21
CA PRO A 6 -49.64 -53.62 23.93
C PRO A 6 -49.21 -53.26 22.49
N PHE A 7 -47.94 -52.86 22.52
CA PHE A 7 -46.94 -52.61 21.50
C PHE A 7 -46.81 -53.71 20.42
N THR A 8 -46.75 -53.31 19.14
CA THR A 8 -46.26 -54.15 18.03
C THR A 8 -45.07 -53.48 17.37
N SER A 9 -43.90 -54.07 17.60
CA SER A 9 -42.65 -53.81 16.88
C SER A 9 -42.62 -54.65 15.60
N GLN A 10 -42.44 -54.02 14.44
CA GLN A 10 -41.77 -54.67 13.32
C GLN A 10 -40.79 -53.73 12.63
N ARG A 11 -39.54 -54.20 12.59
CA ARG A 11 -38.37 -53.65 11.95
C ARG A 11 -38.37 -54.12 10.49
N SER A 12 -38.44 -53.22 9.53
CA SER A 12 -38.07 -53.50 8.13
C SER A 12 -36.87 -52.64 7.76
N ASN A 13 -35.70 -53.29 7.76
CA ASN A 13 -34.48 -52.80 7.14
C ASN A 13 -34.65 -52.85 5.62
N THR A 14 -34.71 -51.68 4.97
CA THR A 14 -34.32 -51.56 3.55
C THR A 14 -33.78 -50.15 3.30
N LEU A 15 -32.47 -50.06 3.06
CA LEU A 15 -31.83 -48.91 2.43
C LEU A 15 -32.19 -48.90 0.94
N PRO A 16 -32.56 -47.75 0.36
CA PRO A 16 -32.26 -47.52 -1.04
C PRO A 16 -31.36 -46.29 -1.23
N ARG A 17 -30.19 -46.60 -1.80
CA ARG A 17 -29.60 -45.95 -2.98
C ARG A 17 -29.34 -44.44 -2.88
N LYS A 18 -28.04 -44.13 -2.76
CA LYS A 18 -27.44 -42.83 -3.12
C LYS A 18 -27.99 -42.35 -4.47
N VAL A 19 -28.71 -41.22 -4.45
CA VAL A 19 -28.89 -40.35 -5.62
C VAL A 19 -28.19 -39.04 -5.31
N ASN A 20 -27.00 -38.92 -5.90
CA ASN A 20 -26.27 -37.68 -6.02
C ASN A 20 -26.98 -36.84 -7.09
N ILE A 21 -27.61 -35.73 -6.70
CA ILE A 21 -28.13 -34.73 -7.62
C ILE A 21 -27.47 -33.40 -7.28
N TYR A 22 -26.64 -32.93 -8.20
CA TYR A 22 -26.01 -31.62 -8.13
C TYR A 22 -27.08 -30.54 -8.03
N ALA A 23 -27.22 -29.95 -6.84
CA ALA A 23 -27.96 -28.71 -6.67
C ALA A 23 -27.12 -27.79 -5.77
N GLN A 24 -26.51 -26.81 -6.45
CA GLN A 24 -25.72 -25.71 -5.92
C GLN A 24 -24.34 -26.11 -5.38
N ALA A 25 -23.44 -26.41 -6.33
CA ALA A 25 -22.07 -25.96 -6.15
C ALA A 25 -22.10 -24.43 -6.07
N SER A 26 -22.20 -23.89 -4.85
CA SER A 26 -21.71 -22.55 -4.57
C SER A 26 -20.23 -22.58 -4.95
N SER A 27 -19.91 -21.94 -6.08
CA SER A 27 -18.54 -21.80 -6.58
C SER A 27 -17.56 -21.54 -5.42
N PRO A 28 -16.44 -22.26 -5.29
CA PRO A 28 -15.44 -21.96 -4.27
C PRO A 28 -14.58 -20.74 -4.66
N LEU A 29 -15.20 -19.70 -5.24
CA LEU A 29 -14.55 -18.51 -5.76
C LEU A 29 -15.09 -17.25 -5.10
N LYS A 30 -15.22 -17.27 -3.76
CA LYS A 30 -15.20 -16.10 -2.88
C LYS A 30 -14.60 -16.41 -1.50
N GLN A 31 -13.59 -17.28 -1.44
CA GLN A 31 -12.70 -17.35 -0.28
C GLN A 31 -11.31 -16.83 -0.66
N GLU A 32 -11.27 -15.61 -1.17
CA GLU A 32 -10.02 -14.89 -1.40
C GLU A 32 -10.05 -13.53 -0.69
N VAL A 33 -10.44 -13.51 0.58
CA VAL A 33 -10.33 -12.30 1.41
C VAL A 33 -10.06 -12.75 2.84
N GLN A 34 -8.92 -12.36 3.40
CA GLN A 34 -8.45 -12.58 4.80
C GLN A 34 -7.76 -13.91 5.16
N ARG A 35 -6.88 -14.44 4.30
CA ARG A 35 -5.80 -15.32 4.79
C ARG A 35 -4.50 -14.51 4.74
N ASN A 36 -3.81 -14.38 5.88
CA ASN A 36 -2.37 -14.06 6.03
C ASN A 36 -1.93 -12.66 6.51
N ASP A 37 -2.78 -11.83 7.12
CA ASP A 37 -2.31 -10.53 7.66
C ASP A 37 -1.32 -10.65 8.85
N THR A 38 -1.23 -11.82 9.46
CA THR A 38 -0.34 -12.12 10.61
C THR A 38 1.04 -12.61 10.18
N ILE A 39 1.20 -13.09 8.94
CA ILE A 39 2.48 -13.66 8.49
C ILE A 39 3.39 -12.52 8.04
N ILE A 40 4.42 -12.25 8.84
CA ILE A 40 5.48 -11.29 8.49
C ILE A 40 6.35 -11.92 7.40
N VAL A 41 6.21 -11.44 6.17
CA VAL A 41 7.01 -11.88 5.01
C VAL A 41 8.11 -10.87 4.77
N LYS A 42 9.37 -11.29 4.83
CA LYS A 42 10.51 -10.42 4.48
C LYS A 42 10.51 -10.13 2.97
N ILE A 43 10.29 -8.86 2.61
CA ILE A 43 10.11 -8.46 1.20
C ILE A 43 11.46 -8.27 0.50
N ILE A 44 12.40 -7.62 1.17
CA ILE A 44 13.71 -7.29 0.61
C ILE A 44 14.80 -8.24 1.17
N PRO A 45 15.52 -8.98 0.31
CA PRO A 45 16.71 -9.72 0.71
C PRO A 45 17.81 -8.79 1.24
N LYS A 46 18.65 -9.26 2.17
CA LYS A 46 19.72 -8.45 2.78
C LYS A 46 20.69 -7.85 1.73
N ASP A 47 20.83 -8.50 0.57
CA ASP A 47 21.79 -8.14 -0.48
C ASP A 47 21.15 -7.38 -1.66
N SER A 48 19.93 -6.86 -1.48
CA SER A 48 19.31 -6.07 -2.55
C SER A 48 19.89 -4.65 -2.60
N ASN A 49 20.14 -4.15 -3.80
CA ASN A 49 20.52 -2.76 -4.04
C ASN A 49 19.32 -1.78 -4.01
N LEU A 50 18.17 -2.21 -3.48
CA LEU A 50 16.96 -1.39 -3.42
C LEU A 50 16.99 -0.51 -2.17
N TRP A 51 17.45 0.72 -2.35
CA TRP A 51 17.51 1.73 -1.29
C TRP A 51 16.69 2.96 -1.67
N LEU A 52 16.04 3.56 -0.68
CA LEU A 52 15.40 4.86 -0.83
C LEU A 52 16.46 5.96 -0.76
N ASP A 53 16.84 6.52 -1.91
CA ASP A 53 17.83 7.61 -2.05
C ASP A 53 17.16 9.00 -2.21
N GLY A 54 15.86 9.10 -1.92
CA GLY A 54 15.08 10.35 -1.98
C GLY A 54 14.81 10.91 -3.40
N LYS A 55 15.64 10.63 -4.40
CA LYS A 55 15.51 11.21 -5.78
C LYS A 55 14.43 10.54 -6.64
N GLU A 56 14.02 9.32 -6.30
CA GLU A 56 13.17 8.45 -7.12
C GLU A 56 12.09 7.71 -6.31
N LEU A 57 11.41 8.41 -5.40
CA LEU A 57 10.40 7.82 -4.51
C LEU A 57 9.35 6.95 -5.24
N GLU A 58 8.83 7.41 -6.38
CA GLU A 58 7.78 6.68 -7.09
C GLU A 58 8.27 5.36 -7.69
N ILE A 59 9.49 5.37 -8.25
CA ILE A 59 10.14 4.17 -8.78
C ILE A 59 10.44 3.20 -7.64
N PHE A 60 10.90 3.72 -6.50
CA PHE A 60 11.11 2.94 -5.29
C PHE A 60 9.81 2.26 -4.82
N ILE A 61 8.71 3.02 -4.69
CA ILE A 61 7.39 2.49 -4.31
C ILE A 61 6.95 1.37 -5.27
N GLN A 62 7.10 1.58 -6.59
CA GLN A 62 6.71 0.59 -7.59
C GLN A 62 7.53 -0.71 -7.46
N ARG A 63 8.86 -0.60 -7.27
CA ARG A 63 9.75 -1.76 -7.08
C ARG A 63 9.40 -2.54 -5.81
N VAL A 64 9.15 -1.84 -4.72
CA VAL A 64 8.71 -2.44 -3.45
C VAL A 64 7.40 -3.22 -3.62
N GLN A 65 6.40 -2.63 -4.29
CA GLN A 65 5.11 -3.29 -4.52
C GLN A 65 5.27 -4.54 -5.41
N ASN A 66 6.11 -4.49 -6.44
CA ASN A 66 6.41 -5.64 -7.27
C ASN A 66 7.09 -6.77 -6.47
N MET A 67 8.06 -6.44 -5.62
CA MET A 67 8.72 -7.42 -4.75
C MET A 67 7.75 -8.04 -3.74
N ALA A 68 6.90 -7.23 -3.12
CA ALA A 68 5.87 -7.73 -2.22
C ALA A 68 4.92 -8.69 -2.94
N LYS A 69 4.52 -8.38 -4.18
CA LYS A 69 3.69 -9.27 -5.01
C LYS A 69 4.40 -10.59 -5.31
N ILE A 70 5.67 -10.57 -5.71
CA ILE A 70 6.46 -11.78 -5.97
C ILE A 70 6.60 -12.65 -4.72
N LYS A 71 6.72 -12.03 -3.55
CA LYS A 71 6.88 -12.71 -2.26
C LYS A 71 5.56 -13.09 -1.58
N GLY A 72 4.41 -12.73 -2.15
CA GLY A 72 3.12 -12.92 -1.50
C GLY A 72 2.96 -12.14 -0.20
N ALA A 73 3.67 -11.01 -0.06
CA ALA A 73 3.63 -10.19 1.14
C ALA A 73 2.39 -9.27 1.14
N SER A 74 1.79 -9.09 2.33
CA SER A 74 0.65 -8.19 2.51
C SER A 74 1.08 -6.72 2.44
N ARG A 75 0.11 -5.83 2.24
CA ARG A 75 0.33 -4.37 2.33
C ARG A 75 0.86 -3.96 3.71
N ARG A 76 0.37 -4.59 4.78
CA ARG A 76 0.87 -4.38 6.14
C ARG A 76 2.36 -4.75 6.27
N ASN A 77 2.81 -5.82 5.60
CA ASN A 77 4.23 -6.18 5.58
C ASN A 77 5.10 -5.11 4.91
N ILE A 78 4.59 -4.46 3.86
CA ILE A 78 5.28 -3.32 3.23
C ILE A 78 5.38 -2.17 4.22
N ALA A 79 4.25 -1.76 4.81
CA ALA A 79 4.20 -0.62 5.70
C ALA A 79 5.16 -0.74 6.89
N ARG A 80 5.31 -1.95 7.47
CA ARG A 80 6.19 -2.18 8.62
C ARG A 80 7.67 -2.29 8.28
N GLN A 81 8.03 -2.69 7.05
CA GLN A 81 9.43 -2.94 6.69
C GLN A 81 10.07 -1.77 5.94
N ILE A 82 9.29 -0.80 5.46
CA ILE A 82 9.80 0.24 4.57
C ILE A 82 10.80 1.20 5.22
N SER A 83 10.75 1.40 6.55
CA SER A 83 11.76 2.19 7.28
C SER A 83 13.15 1.55 7.21
N CYS A 84 13.22 0.22 7.16
CA CYS A 84 14.49 -0.52 7.06
C CYS A 84 15.16 -0.45 5.67
N TRP A 85 14.54 0.20 4.68
CA TRP A 85 15.02 0.23 3.29
C TRP A 85 15.62 1.57 2.87
N THR A 86 15.89 2.43 3.85
CA THR A 86 16.68 3.65 3.69
C THR A 86 17.98 3.52 4.48
N LYS A 87 19.06 4.10 3.97
CA LYS A 87 20.32 4.27 4.73
C LYS A 87 20.33 5.55 5.55
N ASP A 88 19.44 6.47 5.20
CA ASP A 88 19.26 7.76 5.87
C ASP A 88 18.35 7.58 7.10
N GLN A 89 18.91 7.86 8.27
CA GLN A 89 18.22 7.76 9.56
C GLN A 89 17.09 8.79 9.70
N ASP A 90 17.22 9.97 9.10
CA ASP A 90 16.19 11.01 9.16
C ASP A 90 14.96 10.58 8.34
N ILE A 91 15.18 10.00 7.16
CA ILE A 91 14.09 9.43 6.35
C ILE A 91 13.42 8.28 7.11
N SER A 92 14.20 7.41 7.76
CA SER A 92 13.67 6.28 8.55
C SER A 92 12.78 6.76 9.69
N TYR A 93 13.31 7.69 10.51
CA TYR A 93 12.59 8.28 11.64
C TYR A 93 11.27 8.92 11.20
N HIS A 94 11.30 9.65 10.08
CA HIS A 94 10.09 10.28 9.54
C HIS A 94 9.07 9.29 9.00
N ILE A 95 9.50 8.16 8.41
CA ILE A 95 8.59 7.09 8.00
C ILE A 95 7.91 6.49 9.24
N GLU A 96 8.69 6.17 10.27
CA GLU A 96 8.18 5.55 11.51
C GLU A 96 7.22 6.46 12.29
N GLY A 97 7.43 7.77 12.21
CA GLY A 97 6.55 8.77 12.82
C GLY A 97 5.25 9.06 12.06
N THR A 98 4.94 8.35 10.96
CA THR A 98 3.66 8.54 10.24
C THR A 98 2.56 7.61 10.76
N PRO A 99 1.29 8.06 10.80
CA PRO A 99 0.18 7.22 11.27
C PRO A 99 0.01 5.92 10.48
N GLY A 100 0.27 5.96 9.17
CA GLY A 100 0.17 4.78 8.30
C GLY A 100 1.19 3.68 8.65
N TYR A 101 2.34 4.04 9.21
CA TYR A 101 3.33 3.07 9.69
C TYR A 101 2.83 2.33 10.94
N GLU A 102 2.24 3.07 11.89
CA GLU A 102 1.73 2.52 13.14
C GLU A 102 0.49 1.63 12.93
N THR A 103 -0.42 2.03 12.05
CA THR A 103 -1.62 1.24 11.72
C THR A 103 -1.32 0.09 10.77
N GLY A 104 -0.19 0.16 10.05
CA GLY A 104 0.14 -0.73 8.94
C GLY A 104 -0.71 -0.47 7.69
N ASP A 105 -1.35 0.70 7.59
CA ASP A 105 -2.05 1.15 6.40
C ASP A 105 -1.04 1.68 5.37
N TRP A 106 -0.75 0.82 4.40
CA TRP A 106 0.16 1.12 3.31
C TRP A 106 -0.30 2.29 2.42
N GLU A 107 -1.61 2.43 2.18
CA GLU A 107 -2.08 3.49 1.26
C GLU A 107 -1.97 4.86 1.93
N GLN A 108 -2.29 4.94 3.22
CA GLN A 108 -2.05 6.14 4.03
C GLN A 108 -0.55 6.49 4.07
N LEU A 109 0.29 5.50 4.39
CA LEU A 109 1.73 5.69 4.45
C LEU A 109 2.30 6.17 3.10
N LYS A 110 1.86 5.56 2.00
CA LYS A 110 2.26 5.93 0.64
C LYS A 110 1.84 7.37 0.30
N PHE A 111 0.65 7.79 0.71
CA PHE A 111 0.20 9.17 0.53
C PHE A 111 1.11 10.16 1.27
N ASP A 112 1.40 9.89 2.54
CA ASP A 112 2.27 10.73 3.37
C ASP A 112 3.70 10.80 2.80
N MET A 113 4.24 9.66 2.37
CA MET A 113 5.54 9.60 1.71
C MET A 113 5.57 10.45 0.43
N LYS A 114 4.54 10.35 -0.42
CA LYS A 114 4.43 11.14 -1.65
C LYS A 114 4.26 12.63 -1.35
N ARG A 115 3.51 12.98 -0.32
CA ARG A 115 3.35 14.38 0.09
C ARG A 115 4.67 14.99 0.55
N ARG A 116 5.49 14.21 1.25
CA ARG A 116 6.73 14.70 1.88
C ARG A 116 7.96 14.61 0.97
N TRP A 117 8.10 13.52 0.22
CA TRP A 117 9.25 13.23 -0.64
C TRP A 117 8.89 13.01 -2.11
N GLY A 118 7.60 12.92 -2.43
CA GLY A 118 7.08 12.79 -3.80
C GLY A 118 6.76 14.13 -4.45
N THR A 119 6.89 15.24 -3.72
CA THR A 119 7.12 16.54 -4.33
C THR A 119 8.39 16.39 -5.16
N VAL A 120 8.19 16.41 -6.48
CA VAL A 120 9.19 16.64 -7.52
C VAL A 120 10.35 17.38 -6.85
N SER A 121 11.49 16.72 -6.63
CA SER A 121 12.63 17.33 -5.94
C SER A 121 12.93 18.69 -6.57
N PRO A 122 13.49 19.69 -5.87
CA PRO A 122 13.90 20.94 -6.51
C PRO A 122 14.71 20.69 -7.82
N GLU A 123 15.52 19.63 -7.84
CA GLU A 123 16.24 19.11 -9.01
C GLU A 123 15.34 18.66 -10.18
N ARG A 124 14.15 18.10 -9.89
CA ARG A 124 13.14 17.75 -10.90
C ARG A 124 12.17 18.90 -11.20
N ARG A 125 11.93 19.83 -10.26
CA ARG A 125 11.05 21.01 -10.44
C ARG A 125 11.71 22.04 -11.33
N TYR A 126 13.02 22.21 -11.18
CA TYR A 126 13.76 23.28 -11.83
C TYR A 126 14.94 22.68 -12.56
N LYS A 127 14.87 22.74 -13.90
CA LYS A 127 16.02 22.46 -14.78
C LYS A 127 16.85 23.73 -14.93
N GLN A 128 18.07 23.63 -15.44
CA GLN A 128 18.87 24.82 -15.83
C GLN A 128 18.04 25.79 -16.71
N SER A 129 17.21 25.24 -17.61
CA SER A 129 16.29 25.99 -18.45
C SER A 129 15.19 26.72 -17.67
N SER A 130 14.79 26.22 -16.50
CA SER A 130 13.81 26.87 -15.63
C SER A 130 14.36 28.16 -15.03
N ILE A 131 15.67 28.26 -14.80
CA ILE A 131 16.32 29.52 -14.37
C ILE A 131 16.24 30.55 -15.49
N THR A 132 16.54 30.15 -16.73
CA THR A 132 16.45 31.04 -17.89
C THR A 132 15.01 31.48 -18.15
N GLN A 133 14.04 30.55 -18.08
CA GLN A 133 12.62 30.87 -18.23
C GLN A 133 12.13 31.84 -17.15
N LEU A 134 12.56 31.66 -15.90
CA LEU A 134 12.25 32.56 -14.80
C LEU A 134 12.81 33.96 -15.06
N PHE A 135 14.08 34.06 -15.45
CA PHE A 135 14.72 35.33 -15.77
C PHE A 135 13.99 36.04 -16.93
N THR A 136 13.70 35.32 -18.02
CA THR A 136 12.96 35.86 -19.16
C THR A 136 11.57 36.34 -18.76
N LYS A 137 10.83 35.57 -17.95
CA LYS A 137 9.50 35.94 -17.45
C LYS A 137 9.55 37.22 -16.63
N ILE A 138 10.48 37.31 -15.67
CA ILE A 138 10.63 38.49 -14.82
C ILE A 138 11.04 39.70 -15.65
N GLN A 139 11.91 39.51 -16.65
CA GLN A 139 12.32 40.57 -17.56
C GLN A 139 11.15 41.08 -18.42
N GLN A 140 10.29 40.18 -18.92
CA GLN A 140 9.06 40.53 -19.64
C GLN A 140 8.06 41.28 -18.76
N GLU A 141 7.95 40.91 -17.48
CA GLU A 141 7.10 41.59 -16.49
C GLU A 141 7.71 42.91 -15.99
N GLY A 142 8.88 43.33 -16.51
CA GLY A 142 9.53 44.59 -16.20
C GLY A 142 10.38 44.57 -14.92
N GLY A 143 10.66 43.39 -14.36
CA GLY A 143 11.45 43.19 -13.16
C GLY A 143 10.61 43.16 -11.87
N ILE A 144 11.24 42.74 -10.77
CA ILE A 144 10.63 42.78 -9.44
C ILE A 144 10.74 44.21 -8.91
N ARG A 145 9.65 44.98 -8.99
CA ARG A 145 9.63 46.40 -8.60
C ARG A 145 8.96 46.67 -7.25
N ILE A 146 8.24 45.69 -6.69
CA ILE A 146 7.46 45.85 -5.47
C ILE A 146 7.64 44.67 -4.52
N MET A 147 7.52 44.92 -3.22
CA MET A 147 7.69 43.91 -2.16
C MET A 147 6.80 42.69 -2.36
N LYS A 148 5.53 42.89 -2.77
CA LYS A 148 4.59 41.79 -3.02
C LYS A 148 5.03 40.86 -4.16
N LEU A 149 5.70 41.39 -5.18
CA LEU A 149 6.29 40.57 -6.26
C LEU A 149 7.54 39.83 -5.76
N TYR A 150 8.30 40.44 -4.87
CA TYR A 150 9.45 39.79 -4.24
C TYR A 150 9.03 38.63 -3.33
N GLU A 151 8.04 38.83 -2.46
CA GLU A 151 7.46 37.80 -1.60
C GLU A 151 6.89 36.63 -2.43
N LYS A 152 6.19 36.96 -3.53
CA LYS A 152 5.72 35.94 -4.47
C LYS A 152 6.88 35.20 -5.16
N PHE A 153 7.94 35.92 -5.53
CA PHE A 153 9.12 35.33 -6.17
C PHE A 153 9.88 34.38 -5.24
N ILE A 154 9.99 34.67 -3.95
CA ILE A 154 10.65 33.77 -2.98
C ILE A 154 9.71 32.68 -2.44
N GLY A 155 8.39 32.85 -2.57
CA GLY A 155 7.36 31.92 -2.10
C GLY A 155 6.79 30.95 -3.15
N GLU A 156 6.94 31.24 -4.45
CA GLU A 156 6.60 30.31 -5.55
C GLU A 156 7.70 29.26 -5.83
N TYR A 157 8.69 29.11 -4.95
CA TYR A 157 9.78 28.14 -5.08
C TYR A 157 9.77 27.07 -3.97
#